data_AF-A0A6L8ACZ2-F1
#
_entry.id   AF-A0A6L8ACZ2-F1
#
_cell.length_a   1.000
_cell.length_b   1.000
_cell.length_c   1.000
_cell.angle_alpha   90.00
_cell.angle_beta   90.00
_cell.angle_gamma   90.00
#
_symmetry.space_group_name_H-M   'P 1'
#
loop_
_entity.id
_entity.type
_entity.pdbx_description
1 polymer ?
#
loop_
_entity_poly.entity_id
_entity_poly.type
_entity_poly.pdbx_seq_one_letter_code
_entity_poly.pdbx_strand_id
1 'polypeptide(L)'
;MSQTNGSVNLQVKLEPTSPQTLSLRTVVQVAQLELRSTLRLFRLWLVFLLLSGASLSAYVLSCLVFVNIAPFNFSFGGGTPLYLLGHLDPAYFLFFQTGLLLLLLDQQHRIRRNRLEEVIESRPVRNLEYQIGHTLCYSGLIWVIVCANVLLMQLIGVSSKVFNFHVADTLQLHSVFNLLFIDAPVSLLIWTSLFLLWTKLFGSRMLILFAGLSVMIGYYFGTLNTPHTFVDLISQSSNQTLFVSDI
;
A
#
# COMPACT_ATOMS: atom_id res chain seq x y z
N MET A 1 52.17 52.35 0.77
CA MET A 1 51.79 51.11 0.05
C MET A 1 50.88 50.31 1.00
N SER A 2 49.61 50.67 1.21
CA SER A 2 48.42 50.42 0.39
C SER A 2 48.33 49.01 -0.20
N GLN A 3 47.65 48.10 0.52
CA GLN A 3 46.92 46.99 -0.08
C GLN A 3 45.53 46.92 0.58
N THR A 4 44.54 47.08 -0.29
CA THR A 4 43.10 47.15 -0.04
C THR A 4 42.52 45.75 0.14
N ASN A 5 42.03 45.44 1.34
CA ASN A 5 41.16 44.29 1.57
C ASN A 5 39.77 44.61 1.01
N GLY A 6 39.49 44.09 -0.19
CA GLY A 6 38.17 44.12 -0.80
C GLY A 6 37.21 43.21 -0.05
N SER A 7 36.36 43.80 0.80
CA SER A 7 35.18 43.15 1.35
C SER A 7 34.19 42.86 0.21
N VAL A 8 34.16 41.62 -0.26
CA VAL A 8 33.14 41.14 -1.21
C VAL A 8 31.82 41.05 -0.45
N ASN A 9 31.05 42.13 -0.53
CA ASN A 9 29.65 42.20 -0.12
C ASN A 9 28.85 41.24 -1.04
N LEU A 10 28.72 39.98 -0.64
CA LEU A 10 27.68 39.09 -1.15
C LEU A 10 26.36 39.55 -0.54
N GLN A 11 25.79 40.63 -1.09
CA GLN A 11 24.37 40.87 -1.00
C GLN A 11 23.68 39.73 -1.75
N VAL A 12 23.42 38.64 -1.02
CA VAL A 12 22.40 37.66 -1.39
C VAL A 12 21.12 38.45 -1.49
N LYS A 13 20.78 38.80 -2.73
CA LYS A 13 19.51 39.41 -3.11
C LYS A 13 18.42 38.43 -2.69
N LEU A 14 17.88 38.65 -1.49
CA LEU A 14 16.66 38.02 -1.00
C LEU A 14 15.54 38.55 -1.89
N GLU A 15 15.37 37.88 -3.03
CA GLU A 15 14.25 38.12 -3.92
C GLU A 15 12.96 37.77 -3.14
N PRO A 16 12.00 38.70 -3.06
CA PRO A 16 10.86 38.56 -2.17
C PRO A 16 10.04 37.33 -2.57
N THR A 17 9.77 36.50 -1.56
CA THR A 17 8.93 35.32 -1.59
C THR A 17 7.59 35.63 -2.24
N SER A 18 7.45 35.24 -3.51
CA SER A 18 6.14 35.07 -4.13
C SER A 18 5.37 33.97 -3.38
N PRO A 19 4.03 34.04 -3.31
CA PRO A 19 3.23 32.98 -2.74
C PRO A 19 3.48 31.71 -3.57
N GLN A 20 4.27 30.78 -3.02
CA GLN A 20 4.69 29.57 -3.72
C GLN A 20 3.47 28.68 -3.91
N THR A 21 2.96 28.66 -5.14
CA THR A 21 1.94 27.73 -5.58
C THR A 21 2.51 26.32 -5.57
N LEU A 22 1.72 25.36 -5.10
CA LEU A 22 2.07 23.93 -5.07
C LEU A 22 2.48 23.50 -6.50
N SER A 23 3.76 23.15 -6.68
CA SER A 23 4.30 22.81 -7.99
C SER A 23 4.26 21.30 -8.20
N LEU A 24 3.45 20.84 -9.16
CA LEU A 24 3.40 19.42 -9.53
C LEU A 24 4.77 18.89 -9.96
N ARG A 25 5.62 19.75 -10.52
CA ARG A 25 6.96 19.37 -10.99
C ARG A 25 7.89 19.00 -9.83
N THR A 26 7.85 19.72 -8.72
CA THR A 26 8.67 19.41 -7.54
C THR A 26 8.20 18.13 -6.87
N VAL A 27 6.88 17.92 -6.78
CA VAL A 27 6.27 16.67 -6.26
C VAL A 27 6.77 15.45 -7.04
N VAL A 28 6.70 15.50 -8.38
CA VAL A 28 7.15 14.39 -9.24
C VAL A 28 8.66 14.16 -9.13
N GLN A 29 9.46 15.23 -9.05
CA GLN A 29 10.92 15.10 -8.88
C GLN A 29 11.28 14.42 -7.57
N VAL A 30 10.63 14.79 -6.47
CA VAL A 30 10.81 14.13 -5.17
C VAL A 30 10.45 12.65 -5.27
N ALA A 31 9.28 12.34 -5.85
CA ALA A 31 8.83 10.96 -6.02
C ALA A 31 9.82 10.12 -6.85
N GLN A 32 10.36 10.67 -7.94
CA GLN A 32 11.33 9.95 -8.80
C GLN A 32 12.66 9.68 -8.08
N LEU A 33 13.14 10.63 -7.28
CA LEU A 33 14.38 10.47 -6.52
C LEU A 33 14.22 9.37 -5.46
N GLU A 34 13.09 9.37 -4.75
CA GLU A 34 12.80 8.32 -3.77
C GLU A 34 12.54 6.96 -4.40
N LEU A 35 11.90 6.93 -5.57
CA LEU A 35 11.69 5.67 -6.28
C LEU A 35 13.04 5.03 -6.62
N ARG A 36 13.98 5.81 -7.17
CA ARG A 36 15.33 5.31 -7.50
C ARG A 36 16.11 4.87 -6.27
N SER A 37 15.97 5.59 -5.16
CA SER A 37 16.62 5.24 -3.89
C SER A 37 16.07 3.90 -3.37
N THR A 38 14.76 3.73 -3.44
CA THR A 38 14.01 2.58 -2.92
C THR A 38 14.24 1.33 -3.77
N LEU A 39 14.24 1.45 -5.09
CA LEU A 39 14.39 0.31 -6.00
C LEU A 39 15.78 -0.36 -5.91
N ARG A 40 16.82 0.35 -5.48
CA ARG A 40 18.19 -0.21 -5.36
C ARG A 40 18.36 -1.16 -4.17
N LEU A 41 17.36 -1.26 -3.31
CA LEU A 41 17.47 -1.96 -2.05
C LEU A 41 17.01 -3.41 -2.15
N PHE A 42 17.98 -4.30 -2.36
CA PHE A 42 17.75 -5.73 -2.44
C PHE A 42 16.97 -6.30 -1.24
N ARG A 43 17.25 -5.81 -0.02
CA ARG A 43 16.55 -6.24 1.19
C ARG A 43 15.03 -5.99 1.13
N LEU A 44 14.60 -4.88 0.52
CA LEU A 44 13.18 -4.57 0.39
C LEU A 44 12.50 -5.55 -0.57
N TRP A 45 13.16 -5.87 -1.68
CA TRP A 45 12.68 -6.86 -2.64
C TRP A 45 12.49 -8.24 -2.01
N LEU A 46 13.39 -8.67 -1.12
CA LEU A 46 13.21 -9.92 -0.38
C LEU A 46 11.95 -9.92 0.50
N VAL A 47 11.68 -8.81 1.21
CA VAL A 47 10.48 -8.68 2.04
C VAL A 47 9.22 -8.71 1.18
N PHE A 48 9.20 -7.97 0.06
CA PHE A 48 8.08 -7.99 -0.86
C PHE A 48 7.88 -9.34 -1.54
N LEU A 49 8.94 -10.06 -1.86
CA LEU A 49 8.87 -11.42 -2.39
C LEU A 49 8.27 -12.37 -1.36
N LEU A 50 8.69 -12.28 -0.09
CA LEU A 50 8.15 -13.11 0.99
C LEU A 50 6.66 -12.81 1.22
N LEU A 51 6.28 -11.53 1.30
CA LEU A 51 4.88 -11.13 1.46
C LEU A 51 4.03 -11.51 0.25
N SER A 52 4.58 -11.40 -0.97
CA SER A 52 3.93 -11.86 -2.19
C SER A 52 3.75 -13.38 -2.19
N GLY A 53 4.74 -14.13 -1.71
CA GLY A 53 4.64 -15.57 -1.54
C GLY A 53 3.58 -15.97 -0.51
N ALA A 54 3.49 -15.22 0.59
CA ALA A 54 2.48 -15.42 1.63
C ALA A 54 1.06 -15.10 1.13
N SER A 55 0.89 -14.04 0.32
CA SER A 55 -0.41 -13.73 -0.28
C SER A 55 -0.83 -14.77 -1.31
N LEU A 56 0.11 -15.26 -2.13
CA LEU A 56 -0.14 -16.33 -3.10
C LEU A 56 -0.47 -17.66 -2.42
N SER A 57 0.22 -18.01 -1.33
CA SER A 57 -0.08 -19.23 -0.58
C SER A 57 -1.45 -19.14 0.10
N ALA A 58 -1.80 -17.99 0.69
CA ALA A 58 -3.12 -17.74 1.24
C ALA A 58 -4.23 -17.88 0.18
N TYR A 59 -4.00 -17.37 -1.04
CA TYR A 59 -4.92 -17.55 -2.17
C TYR A 59 -5.12 -19.02 -2.53
N VAL A 60 -4.04 -19.77 -2.74
CA VAL A 60 -4.10 -21.20 -3.09
C VAL A 60 -4.77 -22.00 -1.97
N LEU A 61 -4.41 -21.75 -0.72
CA LEU A 61 -5.04 -22.41 0.43
C LEU A 61 -6.54 -22.14 0.48
N SER A 62 -6.96 -20.91 0.19
CA SER A 62 -8.37 -20.56 0.18
C SER A 62 -9.11 -21.27 -0.95
N CYS A 63 -8.56 -21.29 -2.17
CA CYS A 63 -9.13 -22.08 -3.26
C CYS A 63 -9.28 -23.57 -2.90
N LEU A 64 -8.24 -24.17 -2.29
CA LEU A 64 -8.27 -25.57 -1.87
C LEU A 64 -9.33 -25.82 -0.79
N VAL A 65 -9.44 -24.94 0.21
CA VAL A 65 -10.46 -25.01 1.25
C VAL A 65 -11.85 -24.96 0.63
N PHE A 66 -12.10 -24.04 -0.30
CA PHE A 66 -13.39 -23.95 -0.99
C PHE A 66 -13.70 -25.19 -1.82
N VAL A 67 -12.76 -25.70 -2.63
CA VAL A 67 -12.97 -26.90 -3.45
C VAL A 67 -13.29 -28.14 -2.59
N ASN A 68 -12.63 -28.29 -1.43
CA ASN A 68 -12.78 -29.49 -0.60
C ASN A 68 -13.92 -29.40 0.43
N ILE A 69 -14.30 -28.19 0.88
CA ILE A 69 -15.30 -27.99 1.95
C ILE A 69 -16.68 -27.59 1.40
N ALA A 70 -16.75 -26.94 0.23
CA ALA A 70 -18.04 -26.57 -0.41
C ALA A 70 -19.04 -27.74 -0.57
N PRO A 71 -18.62 -29.01 -0.81
CA PRO A 71 -19.57 -30.13 -0.88
C PRO A 71 -20.29 -30.44 0.45
N PHE A 72 -19.74 -30.03 1.59
CA PHE A 72 -20.23 -30.43 2.92
C PHE A 72 -21.05 -29.36 3.64
N ASN A 73 -20.91 -28.09 3.27
CA ASN A 73 -21.60 -26.98 3.94
C ASN A 73 -22.33 -26.11 2.91
N PHE A 74 -23.57 -26.51 2.57
CA PHE A 74 -24.49 -25.73 1.73
C PHE A 74 -24.88 -24.37 2.35
N SER A 75 -24.53 -24.12 3.62
CA SER A 75 -24.87 -22.92 4.39
C SER A 75 -23.80 -21.82 4.39
N PHE A 76 -22.61 -22.05 3.81
CA PHE A 76 -21.73 -20.94 3.42
C PHE A 76 -22.26 -20.39 2.09
N GLY A 77 -23.31 -19.57 2.17
CA GLY A 77 -24.05 -19.08 1.01
C GLY A 77 -23.14 -18.62 -0.13
N GLY A 78 -23.29 -19.25 -1.29
CA GLY A 78 -23.03 -18.65 -2.60
C GLY A 78 -21.61 -18.24 -2.97
N GLY A 79 -20.57 -18.58 -2.19
CA GLY A 79 -19.19 -18.25 -2.52
C GLY A 79 -18.64 -19.10 -3.66
N THR A 80 -19.05 -18.85 -4.91
CA THR A 80 -18.36 -19.46 -6.05
C THR A 80 -16.90 -18.99 -6.06
N PRO A 81 -15.94 -19.84 -6.50
CA PRO A 81 -14.52 -19.48 -6.54
C PRO A 81 -14.21 -18.24 -7.40
N LEU A 82 -15.19 -17.80 -8.18
CA LEU A 82 -15.19 -16.59 -8.99
C LEU A 82 -15.24 -15.29 -8.17
N TYR A 83 -15.85 -15.29 -6.97
CA TYR A 83 -15.94 -14.12 -6.07
C TYR A 83 -14.99 -14.19 -4.87
N LEU A 84 -14.07 -15.17 -4.86
CA LEU A 84 -13.14 -15.39 -3.74
C LEU A 84 -12.28 -14.16 -3.43
N LEU A 85 -11.98 -13.33 -4.45
CA LEU A 85 -11.22 -12.10 -4.26
C LEU A 85 -11.88 -11.20 -3.20
N GLY A 86 -13.19 -10.94 -3.33
CA GLY A 86 -13.95 -10.12 -2.37
C GLY A 86 -13.88 -10.61 -0.91
N HIS A 87 -13.70 -11.91 -0.70
CA HIS A 87 -13.53 -12.50 0.64
C HIS A 87 -12.05 -12.49 1.10
N LEU A 88 -11.11 -12.58 0.16
CA LEU A 88 -9.67 -12.56 0.44
C LEU A 88 -9.06 -11.17 0.50
N ASP A 89 -9.75 -10.14 0.00
CA ASP A 89 -9.30 -8.75 -0.01
C ASP A 89 -8.75 -8.31 1.35
N PRO A 90 -9.39 -8.59 2.51
CA PRO A 90 -8.88 -8.15 3.80
C PRO A 90 -7.50 -8.75 4.14
N ALA A 91 -7.35 -10.07 3.96
CA ALA A 91 -6.10 -10.76 4.24
C ALA A 91 -5.00 -10.36 3.25
N TYR A 92 -5.38 -10.18 1.98
CA TYR A 92 -4.48 -9.75 0.91
C TYR A 92 -3.91 -8.36 1.18
N PHE A 93 -4.76 -7.38 1.48
CA PHE A 93 -4.31 -6.02 1.79
C PHE A 93 -3.47 -5.94 3.06
N LEU A 94 -3.72 -6.80 4.05
CA LEU A 94 -2.92 -6.88 5.28
C LEU A 94 -1.44 -7.15 4.96
N PHE A 95 -1.13 -8.09 4.06
CA PHE A 95 0.25 -8.39 3.68
C PHE A 95 0.94 -7.19 3.02
N PHE A 96 0.30 -6.54 2.04
CA PHE A 96 0.90 -5.40 1.34
C PHE A 96 1.03 -4.15 2.21
N GLN A 97 0.06 -3.89 3.08
CA GLN A 97 0.15 -2.80 4.06
C GLN A 97 1.21 -3.08 5.13
N THR A 98 1.44 -4.34 5.51
CA THR A 98 2.56 -4.70 6.38
C THR A 98 3.89 -4.44 5.69
N GLY A 99 3.99 -4.78 4.40
CA GLY A 99 5.14 -4.42 3.56
C GLY A 99 5.36 -2.91 3.48
N LEU A 100 4.29 -2.14 3.33
CA LEU A 100 4.32 -0.68 3.36
C LEU A 100 4.85 -0.13 4.70
N LEU A 101 4.34 -0.66 5.82
CA LEU A 101 4.77 -0.24 7.15
C LEU A 101 6.27 -0.49 7.34
N LEU A 102 6.75 -1.68 6.97
CA LEU A 102 8.17 -2.03 7.04
C LEU A 102 9.03 -1.15 6.13
N LEU A 103 8.54 -0.82 4.93
CA LEU A 103 9.20 0.08 3.98
C LEU A 103 9.41 1.48 4.57
N LEU A 104 8.35 2.05 5.17
CA LEU A 104 8.40 3.36 5.81
C LEU A 104 9.33 3.39 7.04
N LEU A 105 9.37 2.30 7.81
CA LEU A 105 10.30 2.18 8.94
C LEU A 105 11.77 2.11 8.49
N ASP A 106 12.07 1.41 7.39
CA ASP A 106 13.44 1.39 6.83
C ASP A 106 13.84 2.78 6.32
N GLN A 107 12.91 3.51 5.69
CA GLN A 107 13.13 4.89 5.26
C GLN A 107 13.47 5.81 6.45
N GLN A 108 12.67 5.78 7.52
CA GLN A 108 12.95 6.54 8.74
C GLN A 108 14.33 6.22 9.32
N HIS A 109 14.70 4.94 9.32
CA HIS A 109 16.00 4.53 9.81
C HIS A 109 17.14 5.13 8.99
N ARG A 110 17.00 5.24 7.65
CA ARG A 110 17.99 5.90 6.78
C ARG A 110 18.09 7.39 7.06
N ILE A 111 16.95 8.06 7.21
CA ILE A 111 16.88 9.51 7.47
C ILE A 111 17.63 9.84 8.77
N ARG A 112 17.37 9.09 9.84
CA ARG A 112 18.09 9.23 11.12
C ARG A 112 19.57 8.91 11.01
N ARG A 113 19.90 7.77 10.40
CA ARG A 113 21.30 7.32 10.25
C ARG A 113 22.14 8.35 9.50
N ASN A 114 21.56 8.98 8.49
CA ASN A 114 22.26 9.95 7.64
C ASN A 114 22.13 11.40 8.14
N ARG A 115 21.51 11.65 9.31
CA ARG A 115 21.27 12.98 9.89
C ARG A 115 20.61 13.96 8.91
N LEU A 116 19.73 13.44 8.05
CA LEU A 116 19.02 14.26 7.07
C LEU A 116 17.86 15.05 7.67
N GLU A 117 17.49 14.76 8.92
CA GLU A 117 16.40 15.41 9.66
C GLU A 117 16.60 16.93 9.74
N GLU A 118 17.80 17.37 10.13
CA GLU A 118 18.14 18.81 10.28
C GLU A 118 18.06 19.57 8.94
N VAL A 119 18.40 18.90 7.83
CA VAL A 119 18.35 19.50 6.49
C VAL A 119 16.91 19.62 6.00
N ILE A 120 16.07 18.61 6.27
CA ILE A 120 14.65 18.59 5.87
C ILE A 120 13.85 19.64 6.67
N GLU A 121 14.12 19.76 7.98
CA GLU A 121 13.42 20.72 8.86
C GLU A 121 13.72 22.19 8.53
N SER A 122 14.88 22.48 7.93
CA SER A 122 15.27 23.84 7.54
C SER A 122 14.40 24.51 6.46
N ARG A 123 13.47 23.77 5.81
CA ARG A 123 12.66 24.28 4.67
C ARG A 123 11.14 24.00 4.83
N PRO A 124 10.43 24.75 5.70
CA PRO A 124 9.06 24.43 6.13
C PRO A 124 8.00 24.45 5.02
N VAL A 125 8.12 25.32 4.02
CA VAL A 125 7.10 25.46 2.95
C VAL A 125 7.16 24.31 1.93
N ARG A 126 8.31 23.62 1.80
CA ARG A 126 8.46 22.43 0.92
C ARG A 126 7.95 21.13 1.54
N ASN A 127 7.52 21.15 2.81
CA ASN A 127 7.12 19.93 3.52
C ASN A 127 5.84 19.28 2.97
N LEU A 128 4.89 20.07 2.46
CA LEU A 128 3.66 19.52 1.89
C LEU A 128 3.91 18.84 0.54
N GLU A 129 4.65 19.49 -0.36
CA GLU A 129 5.05 18.91 -1.65
C GLU A 129 5.88 17.63 -1.47
N TYR A 130 6.79 17.65 -0.49
CA TYR A 130 7.60 16.51 -0.11
C TYR A 130 6.74 15.35 0.41
N GLN A 131 5.80 15.63 1.32
CA GLN A 131 4.92 14.61 1.88
C GLN A 131 4.01 13.99 0.81
N ILE A 132 3.41 14.80 -0.07
CA ILE A 132 2.58 14.32 -1.18
C ILE A 132 3.42 13.45 -2.14
N GLY A 133 4.65 13.87 -2.45
CA GLY A 133 5.57 13.10 -3.29
C GLY A 133 5.90 11.73 -2.70
N HIS A 134 6.12 11.65 -1.39
CA HIS A 134 6.38 10.38 -0.68
C HIS A 134 5.15 9.47 -0.69
N THR A 135 3.97 10.02 -0.36
CA THR A 135 2.72 9.27 -0.38
C THR A 135 2.50 8.63 -1.76
N LEU A 136 2.59 9.42 -2.83
CA LEU A 136 2.42 8.94 -4.21
C LEU A 136 3.49 7.93 -4.63
N CYS A 137 4.73 8.13 -4.21
CA CYS A 137 5.82 7.20 -4.53
C CYS A 137 5.60 5.83 -3.90
N TYR A 138 5.32 5.78 -2.59
CA TYR A 138 5.15 4.51 -1.89
C TYR A 138 3.83 3.82 -2.25
N SER A 139 2.73 4.58 -2.39
CA SER A 139 1.47 4.01 -2.83
C SER A 139 1.59 3.46 -4.26
N GLY A 140 2.21 4.20 -5.16
CA GLY A 140 2.42 3.78 -6.55
C GLY A 140 3.35 2.56 -6.68
N LEU A 141 4.44 2.51 -5.91
CA LEU A 141 5.35 1.36 -5.92
C LEU A 141 4.64 0.09 -5.45
N ILE A 142 3.87 0.16 -4.36
CA ILE A 142 3.16 -1.01 -3.85
C ILE A 142 2.02 -1.40 -4.78
N TRP A 143 1.34 -0.42 -5.38
CA TRP A 143 0.31 -0.69 -6.38
C TRP A 143 0.86 -1.50 -7.56
N VAL A 144 2.06 -1.18 -8.07
CA VAL A 144 2.71 -1.99 -9.11
C VAL A 144 2.97 -3.43 -8.65
N ILE A 145 3.41 -3.62 -7.40
CA ILE A 145 3.64 -4.95 -6.83
C ILE A 145 2.32 -5.72 -6.71
N VAL A 146 1.25 -5.05 -6.27
CA VAL A 146 -0.10 -5.61 -6.21
C VAL A 146 -0.58 -6.03 -7.60
N CYS A 147 -0.41 -5.19 -8.62
CA CYS A 147 -0.72 -5.53 -10.01
C CYS A 147 0.03 -6.78 -10.48
N ALA A 148 1.34 -6.86 -10.20
CA ALA A 148 2.15 -8.02 -10.53
C ALA A 148 1.66 -9.29 -9.81
N ASN A 149 1.27 -9.18 -8.54
CA ASN A 149 0.80 -10.30 -7.74
C ASN A 149 -0.57 -10.82 -8.21
N VAL A 150 -1.51 -9.92 -8.53
CA VAL A 150 -2.80 -10.29 -9.14
C VAL A 150 -2.62 -10.97 -10.50
N LEU A 151 -1.66 -10.49 -11.31
CA LEU A 151 -1.31 -11.16 -12.57
C LEU A 151 -0.79 -12.57 -12.32
N LEU A 152 0.08 -12.77 -11.32
CA LEU A 152 0.54 -14.10 -10.93
C LEU A 152 -0.62 -15.01 -10.47
N MET A 153 -1.56 -14.49 -9.69
CA MET A 153 -2.78 -15.23 -9.30
C MET A 153 -3.59 -15.65 -10.53
N GLN A 154 -3.75 -14.76 -11.51
CA GLN A 154 -4.44 -15.08 -12.75
C GLN A 154 -3.72 -16.17 -13.55
N LEU A 155 -2.39 -16.11 -13.63
CA LEU A 155 -1.59 -17.15 -14.30
C LEU A 155 -1.71 -18.50 -13.60
N ILE A 156 -1.73 -18.51 -12.25
CA ILE A 156 -1.96 -19.72 -11.47
C ILE A 156 -3.36 -20.29 -11.77
N GLY A 157 -4.40 -19.45 -11.77
CA GLY A 157 -5.76 -19.89 -12.11
C GLY A 157 -5.88 -20.46 -13.54
N VAL A 158 -5.28 -19.78 -14.53
CA VAL A 158 -5.28 -20.24 -15.93
C VAL A 158 -4.50 -21.55 -16.08
N SER A 159 -3.31 -21.65 -15.50
CA SER A 159 -2.51 -22.88 -15.55
C SER A 159 -3.23 -24.05 -14.89
N SER A 160 -3.92 -23.82 -13.78
CA SER A 160 -4.74 -24.85 -13.11
C SER A 160 -5.79 -25.44 -14.05
N LYS A 161 -6.47 -24.59 -14.84
CA LYS A 161 -7.45 -25.03 -15.85
C LYS A 161 -6.82 -25.79 -17.01
N VAL A 162 -5.70 -25.31 -17.52
CA VAL A 162 -5.01 -25.94 -18.67
C VAL A 162 -4.49 -27.34 -18.31
N PHE A 163 -3.95 -27.50 -17.11
CA PHE A 163 -3.39 -28.78 -16.65
C PHE A 163 -4.40 -29.68 -15.93
N ASN A 164 -5.67 -29.27 -15.82
CA ASN A 164 -6.73 -29.95 -15.05
C ASN A 164 -6.36 -30.22 -13.58
N PHE A 165 -5.47 -29.41 -13.01
CA PHE A 165 -5.22 -29.40 -11.58
C PHE A 165 -6.40 -28.67 -10.93
N HIS A 166 -7.14 -29.31 -10.02
CA HIS A 166 -8.27 -28.69 -9.30
C HIS A 166 -7.78 -27.87 -8.10
N VAL A 167 -6.74 -27.04 -8.31
CA VAL A 167 -6.04 -26.32 -7.23
C VAL A 167 -6.52 -24.87 -7.11
N ALA A 168 -6.72 -24.19 -8.24
CA ALA A 168 -7.17 -22.80 -8.28
C ALA A 168 -8.13 -22.56 -9.46
N ASP A 169 -8.99 -21.55 -9.33
CA ASP A 169 -9.86 -21.08 -10.42
C ASP A 169 -9.34 -19.74 -10.97
N THR A 170 -9.85 -19.31 -12.12
CA THR A 170 -9.54 -17.99 -12.69
C THR A 170 -10.36 -16.92 -12.02
N LEU A 171 -9.72 -15.80 -11.69
CA LEU A 171 -10.40 -14.64 -11.12
C LEU A 171 -11.31 -13.98 -12.17
N GLN A 172 -12.47 -13.48 -11.73
CA GLN A 172 -13.31 -12.65 -12.58
C GLN A 172 -12.62 -11.33 -12.89
N LEU A 173 -12.63 -10.93 -14.16
CA LEU A 173 -12.05 -9.66 -14.62
C LEU A 173 -12.66 -8.45 -13.93
N HIS A 174 -13.96 -8.50 -13.61
CA HIS A 174 -14.64 -7.41 -12.92
C HIS A 174 -14.11 -7.21 -11.49
N SER A 175 -13.94 -8.29 -10.73
CA SER A 175 -13.36 -8.24 -9.38
C SER A 175 -11.90 -7.79 -9.40
N VAL A 176 -11.12 -8.26 -10.38
CA VAL A 176 -9.73 -7.80 -10.59
C VAL A 176 -9.69 -6.31 -10.87
N PHE A 177 -10.60 -5.80 -11.71
CA PHE A 177 -10.66 -4.38 -12.04
C PHE A 177 -11.01 -3.53 -10.81
N ASN A 178 -12.04 -3.91 -10.06
CA ASN A 178 -12.44 -3.17 -8.85
C ASN A 178 -11.31 -3.17 -7.82
N LEU A 179 -10.68 -4.32 -7.57
CA LEU A 179 -9.55 -4.41 -6.65
C LEU A 179 -8.39 -3.49 -7.10
N LEU A 180 -7.96 -3.58 -8.37
CA LEU A 180 -6.76 -2.88 -8.83
C LEU A 180 -6.96 -1.37 -9.00
N PHE A 181 -8.14 -0.91 -9.41
CA PHE A 181 -8.35 0.49 -9.78
C PHE A 181 -9.20 1.28 -8.80
N ILE A 182 -9.96 0.62 -7.93
CA ILE A 182 -10.83 1.27 -6.95
C ILE A 182 -10.27 1.03 -5.55
N ASP A 183 -10.21 -0.23 -5.12
CA ASP A 183 -9.93 -0.55 -3.71
C ASP A 183 -8.45 -0.36 -3.34
N ALA A 184 -7.53 -0.92 -4.15
CA ALA A 184 -6.10 -0.86 -3.89
C ALA A 184 -5.54 0.57 -3.85
N PRO A 185 -5.77 1.44 -4.84
CA PRO A 185 -5.16 2.78 -4.82
C PRO A 185 -5.70 3.61 -3.66
N VAL A 186 -7.00 3.54 -3.36
CA VAL A 186 -7.61 4.29 -2.25
C VAL A 186 -7.08 3.79 -0.91
N SER A 187 -7.08 2.47 -0.70
CA SER A 187 -6.54 1.84 0.51
C SER A 187 -5.07 2.20 0.72
N LEU A 188 -4.23 2.04 -0.31
CA LEU A 188 -2.82 2.36 -0.21
C LEU A 188 -2.58 3.84 0.07
N LEU A 189 -3.33 4.77 -0.52
CA LEU A 189 -3.21 6.20 -0.24
C LEU A 189 -3.58 6.55 1.20
N ILE A 190 -4.65 5.97 1.74
CA ILE A 190 -5.09 6.20 3.11
C ILE A 190 -4.03 5.67 4.09
N TRP A 191 -3.59 4.42 3.91
CA TRP A 191 -2.63 3.79 4.81
C TRP A 191 -1.23 4.40 4.71
N THR A 192 -0.76 4.75 3.52
CA THR A 192 0.52 5.48 3.35
C THR A 192 0.47 6.82 4.08
N SER A 193 -0.60 7.58 3.91
CA SER A 193 -0.77 8.88 4.56
C SER A 193 -0.82 8.74 6.08
N LEU A 194 -1.56 7.75 6.58
CA LEU A 194 -1.66 7.45 8.01
C LEU A 194 -0.31 7.07 8.63
N PHE A 195 0.42 6.15 7.99
CA PHE A 195 1.74 5.74 8.46
C PHE A 195 2.75 6.89 8.40
N LEU A 196 2.75 7.69 7.33
CA LEU A 196 3.59 8.90 7.25
C LEU A 196 3.26 9.89 8.37
N LEU A 197 1.98 10.06 8.71
CA LEU A 197 1.57 10.90 9.83
C LEU A 197 2.10 10.34 11.16
N TRP A 198 1.99 9.02 11.39
CA TRP A 198 2.56 8.37 12.57
C TRP A 198 4.07 8.46 12.66
N THR A 199 4.78 8.39 11.52
CA THR A 199 6.24 8.56 11.51
C THR A 199 6.66 9.93 12.03
N LYS A 200 5.81 10.96 11.88
CA LYS A 200 6.01 12.30 12.45
C LYS A 200 5.57 12.42 13.90
N LEU A 201 4.50 11.74 14.31
CA LEU A 201 3.98 11.79 15.68
C LEU A 201 4.85 11.00 16.67
N PHE A 202 5.32 9.82 16.27
CA PHE A 202 6.03 8.92 17.16
C PHE A 202 7.54 9.02 16.96
N GLY A 203 8.23 9.43 18.02
CA GLY A 203 9.69 9.50 18.02
C GLY A 203 10.40 8.15 17.96
N SER A 204 9.72 7.02 18.25
CA SER A 204 10.34 5.70 18.28
C SER A 204 9.79 4.75 17.19
N ARG A 205 10.71 4.05 16.52
CA ARG A 205 10.38 3.08 15.45
C ARG A 205 9.52 1.91 15.94
N MET A 206 9.72 1.49 17.19
CA MET A 206 8.99 0.37 17.76
C MET A 206 7.54 0.74 18.06
N LEU A 207 7.29 1.97 18.55
CA LEU A 207 5.92 2.45 18.74
C LEU A 207 5.17 2.53 17.41
N ILE A 208 5.81 3.01 16.34
CA ILE A 208 5.18 3.06 15.00
C ILE A 208 4.83 1.65 14.53
N LEU A 209 5.74 0.69 14.68
CA LEU A 209 5.50 -0.70 14.28
C LEU A 209 4.35 -1.33 15.08
N PHE A 210 4.37 -1.22 16.41
CA PHE A 210 3.33 -1.81 17.25
C PHE A 210 1.98 -1.12 17.09
N ALA A 211 1.96 0.22 17.06
CA ALA A 211 0.73 0.97 16.83
C ALA A 211 0.15 0.63 15.45
N GLY A 212 0.99 0.55 14.42
CA GLY A 212 0.52 0.25 13.08
C GLY A 212 0.02 -1.16 12.90
N LEU A 213 0.73 -2.16 13.42
CA LEU A 213 0.22 -3.52 13.42
C LEU A 213 -1.05 -3.65 14.24
N SER A 214 -1.13 -3.02 15.42
CA SER A 214 -2.32 -3.08 16.27
C SER A 214 -3.54 -2.48 15.60
N VAL A 215 -3.41 -1.33 14.94
CA VAL A 215 -4.51 -0.67 14.24
C VAL A 215 -4.89 -1.43 12.98
N MET A 216 -3.93 -1.98 12.23
CA MET A 216 -4.22 -2.84 11.09
C MET A 216 -4.98 -4.10 11.51
N ILE A 217 -4.46 -4.83 12.51
CA ILE A 217 -5.11 -6.04 13.02
C ILE A 217 -6.51 -5.70 13.55
N GLY A 218 -6.64 -4.61 14.30
CA GLY A 218 -7.93 -4.13 14.80
C GLY A 218 -8.91 -3.77 13.69
N TYR A 219 -8.45 -3.10 12.63
CA TYR A 219 -9.26 -2.79 11.45
C TYR A 219 -9.76 -4.08 10.78
N TYR A 220 -8.86 -5.01 10.46
CA TYR A 220 -9.23 -6.25 9.79
C TYR A 220 -10.08 -7.17 10.65
N PHE A 221 -9.79 -7.24 11.96
CA PHE A 221 -10.64 -7.94 12.91
C PHE A 221 -12.04 -7.33 12.96
N GLY A 222 -12.13 -5.99 13.00
CA GLY A 222 -13.40 -5.27 12.92
C GLY A 222 -14.18 -5.64 11.67
N THR A 223 -13.54 -5.58 10.49
CA THR A 223 -14.19 -5.90 9.22
C THR A 223 -14.68 -7.35 9.13
N LEU A 224 -13.94 -8.30 9.71
CA LEU A 224 -14.31 -9.72 9.72
C LEU A 224 -15.46 -10.05 10.68
N ASN A 225 -15.67 -9.23 11.71
CA ASN A 225 -16.72 -9.43 12.72
C ASN A 225 -17.93 -8.51 12.51
N THR A 226 -17.90 -7.59 11.55
CA THR A 226 -19.06 -6.75 11.22
C THR A 226 -20.21 -7.60 10.69
N PRO A 227 -21.43 -7.50 11.27
CA PRO A 227 -22.60 -8.18 10.73
C PRO A 227 -22.87 -7.74 9.28
N HIS A 228 -23.16 -8.70 8.40
CA HIS A 228 -23.38 -8.47 6.96
C HIS A 228 -24.44 -7.38 6.67
N THR A 229 -25.44 -7.22 7.53
CA THR A 229 -26.47 -6.18 7.42
C THR A 229 -25.92 -4.75 7.42
N PHE A 230 -24.79 -4.52 8.11
CA PHE A 230 -24.12 -3.22 8.11
C PHE A 230 -23.22 -3.03 6.89
N VAL A 231 -22.70 -4.12 6.33
CA VAL A 231 -21.86 -4.10 5.14
C VAL A 231 -22.70 -3.69 3.92
N ASP A 232 -23.90 -4.25 3.77
CA ASP A 232 -24.81 -3.90 2.66
C ASP A 232 -25.25 -2.43 2.66
N LEU A 233 -25.38 -1.82 3.85
CA LEU A 233 -25.73 -0.41 4.03
C LEU A 233 -24.58 0.53 3.62
N ILE A 234 -23.34 0.10 3.79
CA ILE A 234 -22.14 0.91 3.52
C ILE A 234 -21.60 0.62 2.11
N SER A 235 -21.84 -0.58 1.57
CA SER A 235 -21.20 -1.10 0.36
C SER A 235 -22.18 -1.36 -0.80
N GLN A 236 -23.12 -0.46 -1.07
CA GLN A 236 -23.92 -0.52 -2.31
C GLN A 236 -23.07 -0.54 -3.61
N SER A 237 -21.76 -0.23 -3.52
CA SER A 237 -20.81 -0.27 -4.64
C SER A 237 -19.79 -1.41 -4.59
N SER A 238 -19.77 -2.26 -3.55
CA SER A 238 -18.84 -3.39 -3.52
C SER A 238 -19.55 -4.62 -4.08
N ASN A 239 -18.82 -5.48 -4.77
CA ASN A 239 -19.26 -6.73 -5.41
C ASN A 239 -19.98 -7.75 -4.50
N GLN A 240 -20.42 -7.36 -3.31
CA GLN A 240 -21.26 -8.15 -2.41
C GLN A 240 -22.76 -8.03 -2.73
N THR A 241 -23.19 -7.09 -3.58
CA THR A 241 -24.62 -6.90 -3.93
C THR A 241 -25.23 -8.02 -4.79
N LEU A 242 -24.46 -9.04 -5.20
CA LEU A 242 -25.02 -10.28 -5.77
C LEU A 242 -25.37 -11.33 -4.70
N PHE A 243 -25.20 -11.01 -3.41
CA PHE A 243 -25.70 -11.85 -2.30
C PHE A 243 -27.08 -11.41 -1.78
N VAL A 244 -27.86 -10.69 -2.60
CA VAL A 244 -29.28 -10.43 -2.33
C VAL A 244 -30.13 -11.53 -2.98
N SER A 245 -30.75 -12.33 -2.10
CA SER A 245 -31.77 -13.38 -2.31
C SER A 245 -31.38 -14.49 -3.29
N ASP A 246 -31.22 -15.73 -2.83
CA ASP A 246 -32.41 -16.53 -2.54
C ASP A 246 -32.30 -17.34 -1.24
N ILE A 247 -33.31 -17.10 -0.39
CA ILE A 247 -34.02 -18.16 0.34
C ILE A 247 -34.73 -19.02 -0.71
#